data_AF-X0ZG83-F1
#
_entry.id   AF-X0ZG83-F1
#
_cell.length_a   1.000
_cell.length_b   1.000
_cell.length_c   1.000
_cell.angle_alpha   90.00
_cell.angle_beta   90.00
_cell.angle_gamma   90.00
#
_symmetry.space_group_name_H-M   'P 1'
#
loop_
_entity.id
_entity.type
_entity.pdbx_description
1 polymer ?
#
loop_
_entity_poly.entity_id
_entity_poly.type
_entity_poly.pdbx_seq_one_letter_code
_entity_poly.pdbx_strand_id
1 'polypeptide(L)'
;MIWKIAKKEFLLNLMTFKFTVGTILCVILVSFFVPILAKDYQQRLKEYNENITANEAELRKVMVYKNILPTIYRPPNILSVFSEGVEKRLGTSAKISNMEVPEINATSDEINPYMSMFPDMDVSLILRIVFSALALLVAYNVI
;
A
#
# COMPACT_ATOMS: atom_id res chain seq x y z
N MET A 1 16.81 -31.54 23.37
CA MET A 1 17.14 -30.62 24.47
C MET A 1 17.18 -29.16 24.05
N ILE A 2 17.89 -28.79 22.95
CA ILE A 2 17.97 -27.42 22.42
C ILE A 2 16.60 -26.75 22.22
N TRP A 3 15.62 -27.45 21.65
CA TRP A 3 14.27 -26.89 21.43
C TRP A 3 13.57 -26.44 22.72
N LYS A 4 13.72 -27.19 23.82
CA LYS A 4 13.12 -26.83 25.11
C LYS A 4 13.74 -25.56 25.68
N ILE A 5 15.05 -25.39 25.49
CA ILE A 5 15.80 -24.21 25.92
C ILE A 5 15.37 -23.00 25.08
N ALA A 6 15.36 -23.13 23.74
CA ALA A 6 14.91 -22.07 22.84
C ALA A 6 13.47 -21.63 23.14
N LYS A 7 12.54 -22.57 23.35
CA LYS A 7 11.15 -22.26 23.71
C LYS A 7 11.05 -21.52 25.05
N LYS A 8 11.82 -21.95 26.07
CA LYS A 8 11.84 -21.29 27.38
C LYS A 8 12.33 -19.85 27.27
N GLU A 9 13.46 -19.65 26.58
CA GLU A 9 14.08 -18.34 26.42
C GLU A 9 13.20 -17.38 25.60
N PHE A 10 12.58 -17.89 24.54
CA PHE A 10 11.63 -17.13 23.74
C PHE A 10 10.42 -16.68 24.57
N LEU A 11 9.82 -17.57 25.36
CA LEU A 11 8.68 -17.22 26.22
C LEU A 11 9.06 -16.21 27.31
N LEU A 12 10.26 -16.31 27.88
CA LEU A 12 10.77 -15.33 28.85
C LEU A 12 10.88 -13.93 28.22
N ASN A 13 11.42 -13.85 27.01
CA ASN A 13 11.50 -12.59 26.27
C ASN A 13 10.10 -12.03 25.90
N LEU A 14 9.15 -12.91 25.54
CA LEU A 14 7.78 -12.52 25.19
C LEU A 14 6.96 -12.04 26.39
N MET A 15 7.28 -12.51 27.60
CA MET A 15 6.66 -12.05 28.85
C MET A 15 7.35 -10.81 29.45
N THR A 16 8.33 -10.23 28.77
CA THR A 16 9.05 -9.06 29.28
C THR A 16 8.22 -7.79 29.09
N PHE A 17 8.30 -6.87 30.06
CA PHE A 17 7.64 -5.56 30.00
C PHE A 17 7.90 -4.81 28.67
N LYS A 18 9.13 -4.89 28.16
CA LYS A 18 9.55 -4.30 26.87
C LYS A 18 8.70 -4.82 25.69
N PHE A 19 8.42 -6.12 25.65
CA PHE A 19 7.61 -6.74 24.59
C PHE A 19 6.15 -6.27 24.65
N THR A 20 5.59 -6.20 25.86
CA THR A 20 4.24 -5.68 26.09
C THR A 20 4.12 -4.23 25.64
N VAL A 21 5.06 -3.36 26.03
CA VAL A 21 5.08 -1.95 25.62
C VAL A 21 5.17 -1.81 24.10
N GLY A 22 6.05 -2.57 23.44
CA GLY A 22 6.18 -2.54 21.98
C GLY A 22 4.91 -3.02 21.26
N THR A 23 4.25 -4.05 21.80
CA THR A 23 2.98 -4.55 21.26
C THR A 23 1.87 -3.51 21.40
N ILE A 24 1.75 -2.88 22.56
CA ILE A 24 0.78 -1.80 22.80
C ILE A 24 1.05 -0.63 21.84
N LEU A 25 2.33 -0.25 21.67
CA LEU A 25 2.72 0.81 20.74
C LEU A 25 2.33 0.47 19.30
N CYS A 26 2.58 -0.77 18.83
CA CYS A 26 2.13 -1.23 17.52
C CYS A 26 0.61 -1.08 17.36
N VAL A 27 -0.17 -1.56 18.32
CA VAL A 27 -1.64 -1.50 18.27
C VAL A 27 -2.12 -0.06 18.18
N ILE A 28 -1.55 0.84 19.00
CA ILE A 28 -1.87 2.27 18.98
C ILE A 28 -1.56 2.86 17.61
N LEU A 29 -0.33 2.67 17.09
CA LEU A 29 0.08 3.21 15.80
C LEU A 29 -0.82 2.70 14.67
N VAL A 30 -1.06 1.39 14.59
CA VAL A 30 -1.95 0.81 13.57
C VAL A 30 -3.34 1.42 13.65
N SER A 31 -3.89 1.55 14.87
CA SER A 31 -5.22 2.14 15.09
C SER A 31 -5.31 3.61 14.62
N PHE A 32 -4.23 4.39 14.77
CA PHE A 32 -4.18 5.77 14.28
C PHE A 32 -3.99 5.88 12.76
N PHE A 33 -3.16 5.02 12.16
CA PHE A 33 -2.82 5.12 10.74
C PHE A 33 -3.87 4.48 9.82
N VAL A 34 -4.48 3.36 10.20
CA VAL A 34 -5.47 2.65 9.36
C VAL A 34 -6.63 3.56 8.91
N PRO A 35 -7.24 4.41 9.76
CA PRO A 35 -8.29 5.33 9.32
C PRO A 35 -7.81 6.35 8.27
N ILE A 36 -6.56 6.79 8.36
CA ILE A 36 -5.96 7.74 7.41
C ILE A 36 -5.78 7.03 6.06
N LEU A 37 -5.19 5.84 6.06
CA LEU A 37 -5.00 5.04 4.85
C LEU A 37 -6.32 4.57 4.24
N ALA A 38 -7.33 4.29 5.07
CA ALA A 38 -8.67 3.96 4.60
C ALA A 38 -9.32 5.13 3.87
N LYS A 39 -9.16 6.37 4.35
CA LYS A 39 -9.64 7.56 3.64
C LYS A 39 -8.95 7.75 2.31
N ASP A 40 -7.63 7.56 2.26
CA ASP A 40 -6.86 7.61 1.01
C ASP A 40 -7.36 6.57 0.00
N TYR A 41 -7.60 5.33 0.44
CA TYR A 41 -8.21 4.30 -0.40
C TYR A 41 -9.60 4.68 -0.92
N GLN A 42 -10.47 5.24 -0.06
CA GLN A 42 -11.81 5.68 -0.46
C GLN A 42 -11.76 6.79 -1.52
N GLN A 43 -10.80 7.72 -1.40
CA GLN A 43 -10.59 8.76 -2.38
C GLN A 43 -10.20 8.19 -3.75
N ARG A 44 -9.23 7.26 -3.79
CA ARG A 44 -8.84 6.60 -5.05
C ARG A 44 -9.96 5.77 -5.66
N LEU A 45 -10.78 5.12 -4.82
CA LEU A 45 -11.95 4.37 -5.28
C LEU A 45 -12.99 5.29 -5.91
N LYS A 46 -13.20 6.47 -5.32
CA LYS A 46 -14.09 7.50 -5.88
C LYS A 46 -13.58 7.97 -7.24
N GLU A 47 -12.31 8.32 -7.35
CA GLU A 47 -11.68 8.74 -8.61
C GLU A 47 -11.79 7.65 -9.70
N TYR A 48 -11.55 6.39 -9.34
CA TYR A 48 -11.75 5.26 -10.25
C TYR A 48 -13.19 5.22 -10.82
N ASN A 49 -14.20 5.33 -9.94
CA ASN A 49 -15.60 5.29 -10.35
C ASN A 49 -16.00 6.50 -11.21
N GLU A 50 -15.51 7.69 -10.86
CA GLU A 50 -15.73 8.92 -11.64
C GLU A 50 -15.12 8.81 -13.04
N ASN A 51 -13.88 8.32 -13.13
CA ASN A 51 -13.17 8.11 -14.39
C ASN A 51 -13.86 7.09 -15.30
N ILE A 52 -14.31 5.96 -14.76
CA ILE A 52 -15.08 4.96 -15.52
C ILE A 52 -16.37 5.58 -16.06
N THR A 53 -17.11 6.30 -15.22
CA THR A 53 -18.39 6.92 -15.60
C THR A 53 -18.19 7.98 -16.69
N ALA A 54 -17.15 8.81 -16.57
CA ALA A 54 -16.80 9.82 -17.57
C ALA A 54 -16.41 9.18 -18.91
N ASN A 55 -15.53 8.17 -18.89
CA ASN A 55 -15.10 7.44 -20.08
C ASN A 55 -16.28 6.74 -20.78
N GLU A 56 -17.20 6.13 -20.03
CA GLU A 56 -18.44 5.59 -20.62
C GLU A 56 -19.30 6.66 -21.28
N ALA A 57 -19.46 7.82 -20.64
CA ALA A 57 -20.24 8.93 -21.17
C ALA A 57 -19.61 9.52 -22.45
N GLU A 58 -18.28 9.54 -22.56
CA GLU A 58 -17.57 9.94 -23.76
C GLU A 58 -17.76 8.93 -24.89
N LEU A 59 -17.58 7.63 -24.60
CA LEU A 59 -17.74 6.57 -25.59
C LEU A 59 -19.16 6.53 -26.19
N ARG A 60 -20.19 6.85 -25.40
CA ARG A 60 -21.58 6.95 -25.89
C ARG A 60 -21.82 8.09 -26.89
N LYS A 61 -20.96 9.12 -26.91
CA LYS A 61 -21.05 10.25 -27.85
C LYS A 61 -20.36 9.96 -29.20
N VAL A 62 -19.58 8.88 -29.28
CA VAL A 62 -18.80 8.55 -30.46
C VAL A 62 -19.69 7.93 -31.54
N MET A 63 -19.79 8.58 -32.69
CA MET A 63 -20.60 8.14 -33.83
C MET A 63 -19.81 7.29 -34.85
N VAL A 64 -18.48 7.30 -34.77
CA VAL A 64 -17.58 6.66 -35.75
C VAL A 64 -16.74 5.60 -35.04
N TYR A 65 -16.80 4.36 -35.53
CA TYR A 65 -16.11 3.22 -34.90
C TYR A 65 -14.59 3.44 -34.71
N LYS A 66 -13.92 4.06 -35.69
CA LYS A 66 -12.48 4.39 -35.61
C LYS A 66 -12.13 5.30 -34.43
N ASN A 67 -13.07 6.11 -33.96
CA ASN A 67 -12.87 7.08 -32.88
C ASN A 67 -13.16 6.48 -31.49
N ILE A 68 -13.51 5.19 -31.41
CA ILE A 68 -13.69 4.48 -30.15
C ILE A 68 -12.30 4.20 -29.56
N LEU A 69 -11.86 5.06 -28.64
CA LEU A 69 -10.56 4.99 -27.96
C LEU A 69 -10.77 4.91 -26.44
N PRO A 70 -11.25 3.77 -25.92
CA PRO A 70 -11.59 3.63 -24.52
C PRO A 70 -10.34 3.64 -23.64
N THR A 71 -10.44 4.25 -22.47
CA THR A 71 -9.44 4.11 -21.40
C THR A 71 -9.92 3.06 -20.41
N ILE A 72 -9.08 2.06 -20.14
CA ILE A 72 -9.33 1.06 -19.10
C ILE A 72 -8.69 1.53 -17.81
N TYR A 73 -9.46 1.57 -16.73
CA TYR A 73 -8.96 1.92 -15.41
C TYR A 73 -8.81 0.65 -14.56
N ARG A 74 -7.75 0.61 -13.74
CA ARG A 74 -7.52 -0.44 -12.77
C ARG A 74 -8.17 -0.04 -11.43
N PRO A 75 -8.96 -0.92 -10.80
CA PRO A 75 -9.50 -0.64 -9.47
C PRO A 75 -8.39 -0.65 -8.42
N PRO A 76 -8.45 0.21 -7.39
CA PRO A 76 -7.47 0.21 -6.31
C PRO A 76 -7.57 -1.08 -5.49
N ASN A 77 -6.43 -1.65 -5.09
CA ASN A 77 -6.39 -2.85 -4.26
C ASN A 77 -6.87 -2.56 -2.82
N ILE A 78 -7.79 -3.36 -2.29
CA ILE A 78 -8.31 -3.23 -0.91
C ILE A 78 -7.20 -3.37 0.14
N LEU A 79 -6.21 -4.24 -0.10
CA LEU A 79 -5.11 -4.48 0.84
C LEU A 79 -4.13 -3.30 0.94
N SER A 80 -4.19 -2.35 0.02
CA SER A 80 -3.39 -1.11 0.05
C SER A 80 -3.65 -0.25 1.30
N VAL A 81 -4.79 -0.44 1.98
CA VAL A 81 -5.07 0.20 3.28
C VAL A 81 -4.08 -0.24 4.36
N PHE A 82 -3.51 -1.44 4.25
CA PHE A 82 -2.54 -1.97 5.20
C PHE A 82 -1.12 -1.96 4.62
N SER A 83 -0.97 -2.42 3.38
CA SER A 83 0.32 -2.38 2.71
C SER A 83 0.18 -1.99 1.25
N GLU A 84 0.84 -0.90 0.92
CA GLU A 84 0.83 -0.28 -0.39
C GLU A 84 1.55 -1.14 -1.42
N GLY A 85 2.64 -1.81 -1.01
CA GLY A 85 3.40 -2.71 -1.87
C GLY A 85 3.93 -2.00 -3.13
N VAL A 86 3.38 -2.38 -4.29
CA VAL A 86 3.71 -1.77 -5.59
C VAL A 86 2.56 -0.94 -6.17
N GLU A 87 1.45 -0.80 -5.44
CA GLU A 87 0.20 -0.22 -5.95
C GLU A 87 0.39 1.20 -6.50
N LYS A 88 1.04 2.09 -5.73
CA LYS A 88 1.34 3.48 -6.14
C LYS A 88 2.35 3.62 -7.28
N ARG A 89 3.11 2.56 -7.55
CA ARG A 89 4.14 2.55 -8.61
C ARG A 89 3.60 2.06 -9.93
N LEU A 90 2.42 1.45 -9.92
CA LEU A 90 1.75 0.96 -11.12
C LEU A 90 0.85 2.05 -11.68
N GLY A 91 0.72 2.08 -13.01
CA GLY A 91 -0.30 2.91 -13.66
C GLY A 91 -1.70 2.55 -13.21
N THR A 92 -2.55 3.56 -13.11
CA THR A 92 -3.96 3.41 -12.76
C THR A 92 -4.85 3.23 -13.98
N SER A 93 -4.34 3.50 -15.19
CA SER A 93 -5.09 3.38 -16.43
C SER A 93 -4.21 2.97 -17.62
N ALA A 94 -4.85 2.46 -18.66
CA ALA A 94 -4.26 2.22 -19.96
C ALA A 94 -5.22 2.66 -21.06
N LYS A 95 -4.74 3.49 -21.99
CA LYS A 95 -5.53 3.93 -23.14
C LYS A 95 -5.44 2.88 -24.24
N ILE A 96 -6.59 2.43 -24.75
CA ILE A 96 -6.64 1.52 -25.89
C ILE A 96 -6.58 2.33 -27.17
N SER A 97 -5.62 2.00 -28.03
CA SER A 97 -5.45 2.57 -29.36
C SER A 97 -5.47 1.45 -30.40
N ASN A 98 -5.88 1.77 -31.62
CA ASN A 98 -5.90 0.82 -32.74
C ASN A 98 -4.50 0.57 -33.34
N MET A 99 -3.51 1.38 -32.96
CA MET A 99 -2.17 1.39 -33.56
C MET A 99 -1.07 0.91 -32.61
N GLU A 100 -1.34 0.83 -31.32
CA GLU A 100 -0.34 0.57 -30.28
C GLU A 100 -0.84 -0.48 -29.29
N VAL A 101 0.07 -1.30 -28.75
CA VAL A 101 -0.25 -2.23 -27.68
C VAL A 101 -0.51 -1.40 -26.41
N PRO A 102 -1.68 -1.55 -25.75
CA PRO A 102 -1.98 -0.77 -24.56
C PRO A 102 -1.01 -1.14 -23.42
N GLU A 103 -0.34 -0.14 -22.87
CA GLU A 103 0.53 -0.29 -21.71
C GLU A 103 -0.06 0.45 -20.52
N ILE A 104 -0.02 -0.20 -19.35
CA ILE A 104 -0.33 0.44 -18.06
C ILE A 104 0.92 1.23 -17.67
N ASN A 105 1.07 2.39 -18.28
CA ASN A 105 2.13 3.31 -17.91
C ASN A 105 1.80 3.88 -16.53
N ALA A 106 2.77 3.83 -15.61
CA ALA A 106 2.72 4.66 -14.41
C ALA A 106 2.39 6.07 -14.89
N THR A 107 1.26 6.63 -14.43
CA THR A 107 0.77 7.93 -14.90
C THR A 107 1.92 8.91 -14.80
N SER A 108 2.49 9.24 -15.94
CA SER A 108 3.56 10.21 -16.14
C SER A 108 3.00 11.63 -16.12
N ASP A 109 1.91 11.83 -15.39
CA ASP A 109 1.34 13.13 -15.11
C ASP A 109 1.92 13.58 -13.76
N GLU A 110 3.04 14.29 -13.86
CA GLU A 110 3.54 15.23 -12.85
C GLU A 110 3.88 14.69 -11.44
N ILE A 111 4.26 13.43 -11.30
CA ILE A 111 4.92 13.02 -10.05
C ILE A 111 6.35 13.55 -10.08
N ASN A 112 6.63 14.48 -9.18
CA ASN A 112 7.98 14.97 -8.90
C ASN A 112 8.97 13.77 -8.85
N PRO A 113 10.05 13.73 -9.65
CA PRO A 113 11.01 12.62 -9.66
C PRO A 113 11.70 12.40 -8.31
N TYR A 114 11.66 13.37 -7.39
CA TYR A 114 12.11 13.21 -6.01
C TYR A 114 11.14 12.40 -5.14
N MET A 115 9.87 12.27 -5.54
CA MET A 115 8.84 11.57 -4.77
C MET A 115 9.08 10.06 -4.73
N SER A 116 9.71 9.49 -5.76
CA SER A 116 10.12 8.07 -5.77
C SER A 116 11.24 7.73 -4.77
N MET A 117 11.91 8.74 -4.21
CA MET A 117 12.95 8.56 -3.19
C MET A 117 12.36 8.38 -1.78
N PHE A 118 11.12 8.80 -1.57
CA PHE A 118 10.45 8.65 -0.28
C PHE A 118 9.76 7.28 -0.19
N PRO A 119 9.92 6.56 0.93
CA PRO A 119 9.17 5.34 1.15
C PRO A 119 7.68 5.66 1.30
N ASP A 120 6.85 4.81 0.72
CA ASP A 120 5.41 4.85 0.90
C ASP A 120 5.07 4.62 2.39
N MET A 121 4.31 5.54 2.96
CA MET A 121 3.92 5.48 4.37
C MET A 121 2.75 4.51 4.53
N ASP A 122 3.07 3.24 4.78
CA ASP A 122 2.09 2.18 5.03
C ASP A 122 2.24 1.50 6.40
N VAL A 123 1.27 0.67 6.78
CA VAL A 123 1.32 -0.05 8.06
C VAL A 123 2.51 -1.03 8.10
N SER A 124 2.90 -1.57 6.94
CA SER A 124 4.07 -2.45 6.81
C SER A 124 5.36 -1.74 7.23
N LEU A 125 5.58 -0.50 6.78
CA LEU A 125 6.74 0.31 7.16
C LEU A 125 6.74 0.62 8.66
N ILE A 126 5.58 0.98 9.22
CA ILE A 126 5.43 1.24 10.65
C ILE A 126 5.80 0.00 11.47
N LEU A 127 5.25 -1.16 11.11
CA LEU A 127 5.56 -2.41 11.79
C LEU A 127 7.04 -2.79 11.66
N ARG A 128 7.67 -2.57 10.50
CA ARG A 128 9.12 -2.79 10.31
C ARG A 128 9.95 -1.94 11.25
N ILE A 129 9.63 -0.65 11.39
CA ILE A 129 10.34 0.26 12.29
C ILE A 129 10.17 -0.19 13.75
N VAL A 130 8.94 -0.47 14.17
CA VAL A 130 8.67 -0.87 15.56
C VAL A 130 9.30 -2.22 15.88
N PHE A 131 9.20 -3.21 14.98
CA PHE A 131 9.81 -4.53 15.18
C PHE A 131 11.34 -4.47 15.15
N SER A 132 11.94 -3.62 14.33
CA SER A 132 13.40 -3.38 14.35
C SER A 132 13.85 -2.82 15.71
N ALA A 133 13.15 -1.80 16.22
CA ALA A 133 13.43 -1.25 17.54
C ALA A 133 13.21 -2.27 18.67
N LEU A 134 12.14 -3.06 18.59
CA LEU A 134 11.84 -4.13 19.54
C LEU A 134 12.92 -5.22 19.52
N ALA A 135 13.38 -5.62 18.33
CA ALA A 135 14.45 -6.59 18.18
C ALA A 135 15.75 -6.12 18.85
N LEU A 136 16.12 -4.84 18.68
CA LEU A 136 17.27 -4.25 19.38
C LEU A 136 17.10 -4.26 20.90
N LEU A 137 15.92 -3.90 21.40
CA LEU A 137 15.64 -3.87 22.85
C LEU A 137 15.66 -5.24 23.51
N VAL A 138 15.25 -6.28 22.78
CA VAL A 138 15.30 -7.68 23.24
C VAL A 138 16.73 -8.19 23.17
N ALA A 139 17.44 -7.96 22.06
CA ALA A 139 18.83 -8.40 21.89
C ALA A 139 19.81 -7.75 22.87
N TYR A 140 19.53 -6.51 23.31
CA TYR A 140 20.39 -5.79 24.25
C TYR A 140 20.66 -6.55 25.56
N ASN A 141 19.71 -7.34 26.06
CA ASN A 141 19.89 -8.12 27.30
C ASN A 141 20.51 -9.51 27.06
N VAL A 142 20.85 -9.86 25.81
CA VAL A 142 21.42 -11.18 25.45
C VAL A 142 22.96 -11.16 25.50
N ILE A 143 23.57 -9.97 25.50
CA ILE A 143 25.01 -9.72 25.68
C ILE A 143 25.27 -9.38 27.14
#